data_AF-A0A3D4QZ26-F1
#
_entry.id   AF-A0A3D4QZ26-F1
#
_cell.length_a   1.000
_cell.length_b   1.000
_cell.length_c   1.000
_cell.angle_alpha   90.00
_cell.angle_beta   90.00
_cell.angle_gamma   90.00
#
_symmetry.space_group_name_H-M   'P 1'
#
loop_
_entity.id
_entity.type
_entity.pdbx_description
1 polymer ?
#
loop_
_entity_poly.entity_id
_entity_poly.type
_entity_poly.pdbx_seq_one_letter_code
_entity_poly.pdbx_strand_id
1 'polypeptide(L)'
;MGELPIKREDAVAFFRFQVISEMLDAEPGFVRATANRLAKQQFNDVVNKRMVTFSERTIFRYYTNYKKYGFDGLKPKVRCDKGTHPGIDSG
;
A
#
# COMPACT_ATOMS: atom_id res chain seq x y z
N MET A 1 -1.76 -23.26 11.44
CA MET A 1 -1.23 -22.10 10.70
C MET A 1 -0.47 -21.25 11.70
N GLY A 2 0.84 -21.06 11.53
CA GLY A 2 1.60 -20.17 12.41
C GLY A 2 1.17 -18.73 12.14
N GLU A 3 0.78 -18.01 13.18
CA GLU A 3 0.62 -16.56 13.11
C GLU A 3 1.95 -15.97 12.63
N LEU A 4 1.89 -15.06 11.65
CA LEU A 4 3.07 -14.25 11.34
C LEU A 4 3.43 -13.48 12.62
N PRO A 5 4.70 -13.44 13.03
CA PRO A 5 5.13 -12.78 14.28
C PRO A 5 5.00 -11.25 14.24
N ILE A 6 4.30 -10.70 13.24
CA ILE A 6 4.18 -9.29 12.94
C ILE A 6 2.69 -8.92 12.83
N LYS A 7 2.35 -7.71 13.28
CA LYS A 7 0.99 -7.18 13.16
C LYS A 7 0.61 -7.07 11.69
N ARG A 8 -0.68 -7.27 11.37
CA ARG A 8 -1.17 -7.25 9.99
C ARG A 8 -0.88 -5.91 9.31
N GLU A 9 -1.00 -4.81 10.04
CA GLU A 9 -0.73 -3.46 9.55
C GLU A 9 0.72 -3.31 9.10
N ASP A 10 1.65 -3.84 9.90
CA ASP A 10 3.08 -3.84 9.59
C ASP A 10 3.37 -4.75 8.40
N ALA A 11 2.74 -5.92 8.32
CA ALA A 11 2.86 -6.81 7.16
C ALA A 11 2.41 -6.14 5.85
N VAL A 12 1.30 -5.38 5.88
CA VAL A 12 0.83 -4.60 4.73
C VAL A 12 1.81 -3.47 4.39
N ALA A 13 2.36 -2.78 5.39
CA ALA A 13 3.35 -1.74 5.19
C ALA A 13 4.64 -2.30 4.57
N PHE A 14 5.12 -3.47 5.03
CA PHE A 14 6.26 -4.18 4.45
C PHE A 14 6.03 -4.55 3.00
N PHE A 15 4.86 -5.11 2.69
CA PHE A 15 4.51 -5.43 1.31
C PHE A 15 4.52 -4.19 0.41
N ARG A 16 3.91 -3.08 0.86
CA ARG A 16 3.92 -1.82 0.10
C ARG A 16 5.32 -1.24 -0.04
N PHE A 17 6.17 -1.39 0.98
CA PHE A 17 7.57 -0.97 0.94
C PHE A 17 8.33 -1.78 -0.12
N GLN A 18 8.14 -3.10 -0.16
CA GLN A 18 8.71 -3.95 -1.19
C GLN A 18 8.31 -3.50 -2.60
N VAL A 19 7.04 -3.16 -2.81
CA VAL A 19 6.54 -2.64 -4.11
C VAL A 19 7.26 -1.36 -4.54
N ILE A 20 7.60 -0.46 -3.62
CA ILE A 20 8.25 0.83 -3.94
C ILE A 20 9.76 0.85 -3.74
N SER A 21 10.38 -0.24 -3.26
CA SER A 21 11.80 -0.31 -2.93
C SER A 21 12.68 0.14 -4.11
N GLU A 22 12.41 -0.39 -5.30
CA GLU A 22 13.12 -0.01 -6.52
C GLU A 22 12.93 1.47 -6.90
N MET A 23 11.84 2.13 -6.49
CA MET A 23 11.66 3.57 -6.70
C MET A 23 12.43 4.41 -5.69
N LEU A 24 12.67 3.89 -4.48
CA LEU A 24 13.46 4.59 -3.46
C LEU A 24 14.95 4.60 -3.84
N ASP A 25 15.42 3.54 -4.50
CA ASP A 25 16.79 3.42 -5.00
C ASP A 25 16.98 4.01 -6.41
N ALA A 26 15.90 4.47 -7.07
CA ALA A 26 15.97 5.02 -8.41
C ALA A 26 16.70 6.36 -8.43
N GLU A 27 17.55 6.54 -9.45
CA GLU A 27 18.23 7.82 -9.69
C GLU A 27 17.22 8.97 -9.92
N PRO A 28 17.58 10.21 -9.54
CA PRO A 28 16.76 11.39 -9.84
C PRO A 28 16.42 11.47 -11.34
N GLY A 29 15.13 11.59 -11.65
CA GLY A 29 14.62 11.60 -13.04
C GLY A 29 14.07 10.25 -13.52
N PHE A 30 14.46 9.13 -12.93
CA PHE A 30 13.98 7.80 -13.35
C PHE A 30 12.78 7.29 -12.55
N VAL A 31 12.41 7.94 -11.45
CA VAL A 31 11.30 7.55 -10.56
C VAL A 31 10.01 7.22 -11.31
N ARG A 32 9.64 8.03 -12.32
CA ARG A 32 8.42 7.81 -13.12
C ARG A 32 8.54 6.63 -14.08
N ALA A 33 9.69 6.45 -14.70
CA ALA A 33 9.95 5.28 -15.55
C ALA A 33 9.90 3.99 -14.72
N THR A 34 10.49 4.01 -13.52
CA THR A 34 10.44 2.90 -12.56
C THR A 34 9.00 2.60 -12.15
N ALA A 35 8.18 3.62 -11.83
CA ALA A 35 6.78 3.43 -11.50
C ALA A 35 5.97 2.78 -12.64
N ASN A 36 6.20 3.20 -13.90
CA ASN A 36 5.53 2.62 -15.06
C ASN A 36 5.90 1.14 -15.27
N ARG A 37 7.19 0.79 -15.07
CA ARG A 37 7.66 -0.59 -15.13
C ARG A 37 7.01 -1.43 -14.02
N LEU A 38 7.04 -0.96 -12.77
CA LEU A 38 6.45 -1.64 -11.63
C LEU A 38 4.93 -1.85 -11.80
N ALA A 39 4.22 -0.90 -12.42
CA ALA A 39 2.79 -1.03 -12.68
C ALA A 39 2.42 -2.18 -13.64
N LYS A 40 3.37 -2.67 -14.45
CA LYS A 40 3.19 -3.81 -15.36
C LYS A 40 3.55 -5.14 -14.71
N GLN A 41 4.12 -5.12 -13.50
CA GLN A 41 4.52 -6.31 -12.77
C GLN A 41 3.40 -6.82 -11.86
N GLN A 42 3.44 -8.13 -11.59
CA GLN A 42 2.62 -8.75 -10.58
C GLN A 42 3.42 -8.91 -9.29
N PHE A 43 2.81 -8.57 -8.16
CA PHE A 43 3.39 -8.70 -6.84
C PHE A 43 2.67 -9.80 -6.07
N ASN A 44 3.44 -10.62 -5.34
CA ASN A 44 2.88 -11.60 -4.44
C ASN A 44 2.50 -10.91 -3.12
N ASP A 45 1.21 -10.61 -2.94
CA ASP A 45 0.66 -10.11 -1.69
C ASP A 45 0.58 -11.26 -0.69
N VAL A 46 1.67 -11.48 0.05
CA VAL A 46 1.78 -12.54 1.05
C VAL A 46 0.74 -12.37 2.17
N VAL A 47 0.34 -11.13 2.46
CA VAL A 47 -0.64 -10.82 3.49
C VAL A 47 -2.02 -11.35 3.12
N ASN A 48 -2.42 -11.18 1.85
CA ASN A 48 -3.73 -11.62 1.35
C ASN A 48 -3.66 -12.88 0.47
N LYS A 49 -2.47 -13.51 0.38
CA LYS A 49 -2.18 -14.75 -0.37
C LYS A 49 -2.67 -14.73 -1.83
N ARG A 50 -2.37 -13.64 -2.54
CA ARG A 50 -2.80 -13.46 -3.94
C ARG A 50 -1.79 -12.68 -4.77
N MET A 51 -1.81 -12.87 -6.08
CA MET A 51 -1.10 -12.02 -7.01
C MET A 51 -1.90 -10.73 -7.24
N VAL A 52 -1.23 -9.58 -7.17
CA VAL A 52 -1.85 -8.27 -7.40
C VAL A 52 -1.01 -7.44 -8.36
N THR A 53 -1.69 -6.61 -9.16
CA THR A 53 -1.07 -5.54 -9.93
C THR A 53 -1.51 -4.21 -9.33
N PHE A 54 -0.67 -3.18 -9.48
CA PHE A 54 -1.00 -1.83 -9.02
C PHE A 54 -0.91 -0.85 -10.18
N SER A 55 -1.82 0.13 -10.20
CA SER A 55 -1.69 1.25 -11.13
C SER A 55 -0.49 2.12 -10.75
N GLU A 56 0.10 2.79 -11.74
CA GLU A 56 1.18 3.77 -11.56
C GLU A 56 0.83 4.80 -10.47
N ARG A 57 -0.41 5.31 -10.49
CA ARG A 57 -0.94 6.24 -9.48
C ARG A 57 -0.89 5.67 -8.05
N THR A 58 -1.19 4.39 -7.88
CA THR A 58 -1.18 3.74 -6.56
C THR A 58 0.25 3.58 -6.05
N ILE A 59 1.16 3.17 -6.92
CA ILE A 59 2.59 3.03 -6.61
C ILE A 59 3.17 4.40 -6.20
N PHE A 60 2.88 5.45 -6.97
CA PHE A 60 3.28 6.82 -6.61
C PHE A 60 2.72 7.26 -5.26
N ARG A 61 1.47 6.93 -4.95
CA ARG A 61 0.88 7.24 -3.64
C ARG A 61 1.63 6.54 -2.50
N TYR A 62 2.05 5.30 -2.68
CA TYR A 62 2.89 4.62 -1.69
C TYR A 62 4.24 5.31 -1.54
N TYR A 63 4.90 5.63 -2.65
CA TYR A 63 6.17 6.34 -2.65
C TYR A 63 6.08 7.69 -1.93
N THR A 64 5.10 8.53 -2.27
CA THR A 64 4.93 9.86 -1.63
C THR A 64 4.55 9.75 -0.16
N ASN A 65 3.67 8.81 0.21
CA ASN A 65 3.34 8.56 1.60
C ASN A 65 4.56 8.13 2.40
N TYR A 66 5.40 7.25 1.85
CA TYR A 66 6.64 6.83 2.50
C TYR A 66 7.62 7.99 2.66
N LYS A 67 7.84 8.78 1.60
CA LYS A 67 8.71 9.97 1.68
C LYS A 67 8.23 10.99 2.72
N LYS A 68 6.92 11.07 2.96
CA LYS A 68 6.32 12.05 3.89
C LYS A 68 6.21 11.54 5.33
N TYR A 69 5.89 10.27 5.54
CA TYR A 69 5.52 9.72 6.84
C TYR A 69 6.33 8.47 7.23
N GLY A 70 7.36 8.12 6.45
CA GLY A 70 8.13 6.91 6.63
C GLY A 70 7.28 5.64 6.47
N PHE A 71 7.69 4.59 7.17
CA PHE A 71 7.02 3.29 7.12
C PHE A 71 5.56 3.34 7.57
N ASP A 72 5.23 4.21 8.54
CA ASP A 72 3.85 4.39 9.01
C ASP A 72 2.91 4.92 7.92
N GLY A 73 3.43 5.70 6.96
CA GLY A 73 2.67 6.15 5.79
C GLY A 73 2.19 5.01 4.87
N LEU A 74 2.80 3.83 5.00
CA LEU A 74 2.45 2.64 4.24
C LEU A 74 1.46 1.75 4.99
N LYS A 75 1.15 2.00 6.26
CA LYS A 75 0.14 1.23 6.98
C LYS A 75 -1.24 1.39 6.31
N PRO A 76 -2.11 0.36 6.37
CA PRO A 76 -3.47 0.50 5.88
C PRO A 76 -4.16 1.59 6.70
N LYS A 77 -4.87 2.51 6.03
CA LYS A 77 -5.72 3.46 6.75
C LYS A 77 -6.81 2.67 7.46
N VAL A 78 -6.96 2.91 8.76
CA VAL A 78 -8.12 2.42 9.50
C VAL A 78 -9.35 3.08 8.88
N ARG A 79 -10.24 2.27 8.35
CA ARG A 79 -11.52 2.74 7.81
C ARG A 79 -12.40 3.11 9.00
N CYS A 80 -12.71 4.39 9.17
CA CYS A 80 -13.51 4.89 10.32
C CYS A 80 -15.02 4.84 10.07
N ASP A 81 -15.47 4.41 8.90
CA ASP A 81 -16.88 4.35 8.51
C ASP A 81 -17.60 3.09 9.04
N LYS A 82 -17.44 2.82 10.34
CA LYS A 82 -18.38 1.99 11.10
C LYS A 82 -19.36 2.92 11.83
N GLY A 83 -20.58 3.03 11.30
CA GLY A 83 -21.75 3.32 12.16
C GLY A 83 -22.61 4.54 11.87
N THR A 84 -22.35 5.36 10.85
CA THR A 84 -23.27 6.46 10.50
C THR A 84 -24.08 6.09 9.26
N HIS A 85 -24.98 5.12 9.40
CA HIS A 85 -26.20 5.18 8.62
C HIS A 85 -27.07 6.25 9.28
N PRO A 86 -27.45 7.35 8.59
CA PRO A 86 -28.49 8.23 9.11
C PRO A 86 -29.71 7.34 9.31
N GLY A 87 -30.18 7.22 10.56
CA GLY A 87 -31.46 6.58 10.83
C GLY A 87 -32.50 7.27 9.96
N ILE A 88 -33.23 6.48 9.17
CA ILE A 88 -34.44 6.97 8.55
C ILE A 88 -35.38 7.17 9.75
N ASP A 89 -35.56 8.42 10.19
CA ASP A 89 -36.58 8.77 11.16
C ASP A 89 -37.94 8.43 10.54
N SER A 90 -38.47 7.28 10.93
CA SER A 90 -39.87 6.90 10.71
C SER A 90 -40.71 7.63 11.76
N GLY A 91 -40.98 8.91 11.51
CA GLY A 91 -41.97 9.71 12.25
C GLY A 91 -43.31 9.73 11.54
#